data_AF-K1R6Z3-F1
#
_entry.id   AF-K1R6Z3-F1
#
_cell.length_a   1.000
_cell.length_b   1.000
_cell.length_c   1.000
_cell.angle_alpha   90.00
_cell.angle_beta   90.00
_cell.angle_gamma   90.00
#
_symmetry.space_group_name_H-M   'P 1'
#
loop_
_entity.id
_entity.type
_entity.pdbx_description
1 polymer ?
#
loop_
_entity_poly.entity_id
_entity_poly.type
_entity_poly.pdbx_seq_one_letter_code
_entity_poly.pdbx_strand_id
1 'polypeptide(L)'
;MCQIVGTSQQVAIRRETTDIEELVLRRTTPNDGIIRMASGSKREGFRLKGSDLDCMYWLNNYRVIMYISQSEYYNTANTTLILSDSSQSPPGFTLLEELPTPTTDKISN
;
A
#
# COMPACT_ATOMS: atom_id res chain seq x y z
N MET A 1 -18.71 -17.44 -7.82
CA MET A 1 -17.53 -16.63 -7.48
C MET A 1 -16.41 -17.44 -6.81
N CYS A 2 -16.64 -18.15 -5.70
CA CYS A 2 -15.58 -18.92 -5.02
C CYS A 2 -14.87 -20.00 -5.87
N GLN A 3 -15.56 -20.60 -6.84
CA GLN A 3 -14.92 -21.55 -7.77
C GLN A 3 -13.88 -20.90 -8.69
N ILE A 4 -13.96 -19.58 -8.88
CA ILE A 4 -13.10 -18.81 -9.78
C ILE A 4 -11.99 -18.11 -8.98
N VAL A 5 -12.35 -17.42 -7.89
CA VAL A 5 -11.39 -16.64 -7.09
C VAL A 5 -10.94 -17.35 -5.80
N GLY A 6 -11.53 -18.47 -5.43
CA GLY A 6 -11.27 -19.14 -4.14
C GLY A 6 -12.20 -18.70 -3.01
N THR A 7 -12.05 -19.33 -1.84
CA THR A 7 -12.81 -18.97 -0.63
C THR A 7 -12.36 -17.64 -0.05
N SER A 8 -13.17 -17.04 0.84
CA SER A 8 -12.78 -15.82 1.57
C SER A 8 -11.48 -16.00 2.35
N GLN A 9 -11.25 -17.17 2.96
CA GLN A 9 -10.00 -17.48 3.65
C GLN A 9 -8.80 -17.51 2.69
N GLN A 10 -8.96 -18.12 1.52
CA GLN A 10 -7.89 -18.15 0.51
C GLN A 10 -7.56 -16.75 -0.02
N VAL A 11 -8.58 -15.91 -0.21
CA VAL A 11 -8.40 -14.50 -0.61
C VAL A 11 -7.66 -13.71 0.49
N ALA A 12 -8.09 -13.85 1.74
CA ALA A 12 -7.45 -13.21 2.90
C ALA A 12 -5.97 -13.61 3.04
N ILE A 13 -5.66 -14.92 2.97
CA ILE A 13 -4.28 -15.42 3.02
C ILE A 13 -3.42 -14.78 1.92
N ARG A 14 -3.96 -14.62 0.71
CA ARG A 14 -3.21 -13.99 -0.40
C ARG A 14 -2.98 -12.49 -0.20
N ARG A 15 -3.94 -11.76 0.38
CA ARG A 15 -3.75 -10.36 0.77
C ARG A 15 -2.64 -10.23 1.81
N GLU A 16 -2.73 -10.99 2.90
CA GLU A 16 -1.73 -10.99 3.96
C GLU A 16 -0.34 -11.39 3.45
N THR A 17 -0.27 -12.39 2.57
CA THR A 17 1.00 -12.79 1.93
C THR A 17 1.62 -11.63 1.15
N THR A 18 0.80 -10.88 0.41
CA THR A 18 1.26 -9.72 -0.39
C THR A 18 1.74 -8.58 0.53
N ASP A 19 1.02 -8.32 1.63
CA ASP A 19 1.41 -7.31 2.62
C ASP A 19 2.77 -7.67 3.27
N ILE A 20 2.98 -8.94 3.63
CA ILE A 20 4.25 -9.43 4.20
C ILE A 20 5.38 -9.33 3.17
N GLU A 21 5.14 -9.76 1.93
CA GLU A 21 6.14 -9.69 0.85
C GLU A 21 6.62 -8.25 0.62
N GLU A 22 5.70 -7.30 0.58
CA GLU A 22 6.03 -5.88 0.42
C GLU A 22 6.77 -5.30 1.62
N LEU A 23 6.41 -5.70 2.84
CA LEU A 23 7.12 -5.30 4.05
C LEU A 23 8.56 -5.81 4.04
N VAL A 24 8.77 -7.07 3.64
CA VAL A 24 10.10 -7.70 3.56
C VAL A 24 10.93 -7.07 2.45
N LEU A 25 10.39 -6.96 1.24
CA LEU A 25 11.08 -6.37 0.09
C LEU A 25 11.52 -4.94 0.41
N ARG A 26 10.67 -4.16 1.08
CA ARG A 26 11.03 -2.79 1.47
C ARG A 26 12.22 -2.74 2.43
N ARG A 27 12.33 -3.67 3.38
CA ARG A 27 13.45 -3.69 4.32
C ARG A 27 14.78 -4.05 3.64
N THR A 28 14.73 -4.65 2.46
CA THR A 28 15.93 -5.03 1.69
C THR A 28 16.25 -4.04 0.56
N THR A 29 15.31 -3.16 0.18
CA THR A 29 15.55 -2.13 -0.82
C THR A 29 16.53 -1.05 -0.30
N PRO A 30 17.59 -0.69 -1.06
CA PRO A 30 18.49 0.41 -0.71
C PRO A 30 17.78 1.75 -0.53
N ASN A 31 18.38 2.67 0.25
CA ASN A 31 17.80 4.00 0.54
C ASN A 31 17.65 4.94 -0.67
N ASP A 32 18.33 4.67 -1.78
CA ASP A 32 18.18 5.35 -3.07
C ASP A 32 17.30 4.56 -4.07
N GLY A 33 16.78 3.40 -3.64
CA GLY A 33 15.97 2.52 -4.46
C GLY A 33 14.55 3.02 -4.70
N ILE A 34 13.95 2.51 -5.78
CA ILE A 34 12.53 2.67 -6.07
C ILE A 34 11.76 1.62 -5.27
N ILE A 35 10.80 2.05 -4.46
CA ILE A 35 9.87 1.15 -3.79
C ILE A 35 8.75 0.79 -4.78
N ARG A 36 8.40 -0.50 -4.81
CA ARG A 36 7.23 -1.03 -5.54
C ARG A 36 6.17 -1.51 -4.56
N MET A 37 4.91 -1.27 -4.89
CA MET A 37 3.75 -1.89 -4.26
C MET A 37 2.79 -2.40 -5.32
N ALA A 38 2.23 -3.60 -5.11
CA ALA A 38 1.15 -4.12 -5.94
C ALA A 38 -0.12 -3.31 -5.72
N SER A 39 -1.00 -3.24 -6.71
CA SER A 39 -2.34 -2.67 -6.57
C SER A 39 -3.36 -3.58 -7.25
N GLY A 40 -4.61 -3.12 -7.30
CA GLY A 40 -5.68 -3.73 -8.08
C GLY A 40 -6.00 -5.17 -7.67
N SER A 41 -6.55 -5.91 -8.64
CA SER A 41 -7.21 -7.21 -8.38
C SER A 41 -6.30 -8.25 -7.73
N LYS A 42 -5.03 -8.31 -8.14
CA LYS A 42 -4.08 -9.30 -7.62
C LYS A 42 -3.64 -9.00 -6.20
N ARG A 43 -3.46 -7.73 -5.83
CA ARG A 43 -3.22 -7.33 -4.43
C ARG A 43 -4.38 -7.71 -3.54
N GLU A 44 -5.60 -7.49 -4.02
CA GLU A 44 -6.83 -7.85 -3.33
C GLU A 44 -7.05 -9.37 -3.20
N GLY A 45 -6.09 -10.18 -3.64
CA GLY A 45 -6.15 -11.63 -3.53
C GLY A 45 -7.04 -12.28 -4.59
N PHE A 46 -7.50 -11.54 -5.60
CA PHE A 46 -8.26 -12.09 -6.72
C PHE A 46 -7.30 -12.52 -7.84
N ARG A 47 -7.19 -13.83 -8.06
CA ARG A 47 -6.33 -14.41 -9.12
C ARG A 47 -7.17 -14.88 -10.30
N LEU A 48 -7.70 -13.93 -11.06
CA LEU A 48 -8.44 -14.21 -12.29
C LEU A 48 -7.47 -14.42 -13.46
N LYS A 49 -7.71 -15.46 -14.27
CA LYS A 49 -6.93 -15.69 -15.49
C LYS A 49 -7.20 -14.57 -16.48
N GLY A 50 -6.14 -13.96 -17.00
CA GLY A 50 -6.23 -12.82 -17.92
C GLY A 50 -6.18 -11.45 -17.24
N SER A 51 -6.17 -11.39 -15.91
CA SER A 51 -5.89 -10.13 -15.21
C SER A 51 -4.45 -9.70 -15.42
N ASP A 52 -4.29 -8.40 -15.68
CA ASP A 52 -3.04 -7.66 -15.70
C ASP A 52 -2.41 -7.54 -14.31
N LEU A 53 -1.33 -6.76 -14.21
CA LEU A 53 -0.59 -6.49 -12.99
C LEU A 53 -0.55 -4.98 -12.78
N ASP A 54 -1.25 -4.50 -11.76
CA ASP A 54 -1.17 -3.12 -11.34
C ASP A 54 -0.01 -2.95 -10.35
N CYS A 55 0.89 -2.01 -10.63
CA CYS A 55 2.04 -1.71 -9.79
C CYS A 55 2.18 -0.19 -9.62
N MET A 56 2.49 0.23 -8.40
CA MET A 56 2.83 1.60 -8.06
C MET A 56 4.30 1.69 -7.67
N TYR A 57 4.95 2.77 -8.10
CA TYR A 57 6.38 3.00 -7.88
C TYR A 57 6.62 4.40 -7.30
N TRP A 58 7.56 4.52 -6.37
CA TRP A 58 7.93 5.81 -5.78
C TRP A 58 9.35 5.81 -5.20
N LEU A 59 9.88 7.01 -4.94
CA LEU A 59 11.17 7.22 -4.28
C LEU A 59 11.05 7.01 -2.76
N ASN A 60 12.13 6.58 -2.10
CA ASN A 60 12.10 6.20 -0.67
C ASN A 60 11.55 7.25 0.30
N ASN A 61 11.60 8.53 -0.03
CA ASN A 61 11.05 9.61 0.80
C ASN A 61 9.52 9.72 0.73
N TYR A 62 8.88 8.98 -0.16
CA TYR A 62 7.42 8.83 -0.21
C TYR A 62 7.04 7.43 0.27
N ARG A 63 5.84 7.31 0.84
CA ARG A 63 5.30 6.01 1.21
C ARG A 63 3.80 5.95 1.00
N VAL A 64 3.38 5.12 0.05
CA VAL A 64 1.97 4.76 -0.07
C VAL A 64 1.62 3.74 1.01
N ILE A 65 0.49 3.94 1.68
CA ILE A 65 -0.11 3.04 2.66
C ILE A 65 -1.56 2.75 2.29
N MET A 66 -2.05 1.55 2.62
CA MET A 66 -3.43 1.14 2.30
C MET A 66 -4.41 1.36 3.45
N TYR A 67 -3.89 1.46 4.68
CA TYR A 67 -4.69 1.68 5.88
C TYR A 67 -4.03 2.73 6.75
N ILE A 68 -4.83 3.61 7.35
CA ILE A 68 -4.33 4.68 8.23
C ILE A 68 -3.52 4.09 9.39
N SER A 69 -3.88 2.92 9.92
CA SER A 69 -3.13 2.25 10.99
C SER A 69 -1.67 1.93 10.63
N GLN A 70 -1.34 1.81 9.33
CA GLN A 70 0.05 1.60 8.92
C GLN A 70 0.94 2.83 9.16
N SER A 71 0.35 4.02 9.33
CA SER A 71 1.10 5.25 9.60
C SER A 71 1.91 5.17 10.91
N GLU A 72 1.44 4.40 11.89
CA GLU A 72 2.11 4.20 13.18
C GLU A 72 3.49 3.53 13.05
N TYR A 73 3.74 2.82 11.94
CA TYR A 73 5.00 2.12 11.69
C TYR A 73 6.03 2.98 10.96
N TYR A 74 5.71 4.23 10.62
CA TYR A 74 6.58 5.10 9.81
C TYR A 74 6.92 6.41 10.49
N ASN A 75 8.19 6.79 10.36
CA ASN A 75 8.66 8.10 10.79
C ASN A 75 8.34 9.15 9.71
N THR A 76 7.38 10.01 10.03
CA THR A 76 6.90 11.10 9.18
C THR A 76 7.85 12.29 9.08
N ALA A 77 8.92 12.35 9.89
CA ALA A 77 9.89 13.45 9.85
C ALA A 77 10.69 13.49 8.53
N ASN A 78 10.90 12.33 7.90
CA ASN A 78 11.69 12.19 6.66
C ASN A 78 10.92 11.46 5.55
N THR A 79 9.65 11.11 5.79
CA THR A 79 8.83 10.33 4.86
C THR A 79 7.46 10.97 4.71
N THR A 80 7.10 11.36 3.49
CA THR A 80 5.75 11.76 3.15
C THR A 80 4.87 10.52 3.01
N LEU A 81 3.82 10.42 3.81
CA LEU A 81 2.86 9.31 3.71
C LEU A 81 1.73 9.69 2.76
N ILE A 82 1.34 8.75 1.90
CA ILE A 82 0.23 8.87 0.96
C ILE A 82 -0.74 7.72 1.26
N LEU A 83 -1.95 8.02 1.67
CA LEU A 83 -3.01 7.04 1.80
C LEU A 83 -3.58 6.72 0.42
N SER A 84 -3.62 5.44 0.07
CA SER A 84 -4.36 4.95 -1.10
C SER A 84 -5.74 4.46 -0.65
N ASP A 85 -6.77 5.24 -0.94
CA ASP A 85 -8.16 4.91 -0.61
C ASP A 85 -8.98 4.60 -1.87
N SER A 86 -9.32 3.32 -2.03
CA SER A 86 -10.20 2.85 -3.09
C SER A 86 -11.66 2.67 -2.65
N SER A 87 -12.02 2.99 -1.40
CA SER A 87 -13.34 2.69 -0.83
C SER A 87 -14.49 3.44 -1.50
N GLN A 88 -14.24 4.67 -1.96
CA GLN A 88 -15.19 5.51 -2.70
C GLN A 88 -14.80 5.71 -4.18
N SER A 89 -13.77 5.00 -4.64
CA SER A 89 -13.27 5.15 -6.01
C SER A 89 -14.04 4.25 -7.00
N PRO A 90 -14.26 4.69 -8.26
CA PRO A 90 -14.77 3.82 -9.30
C PRO A 90 -13.83 2.62 -9.55
N PRO A 91 -14.34 1.50 -10.10
CA PRO A 91 -13.48 0.37 -10.47
C PRO A 91 -12.32 0.78 -11.38
N GLY A 92 -11.10 0.38 -11.02
CA GLY A 92 -9.88 0.74 -11.73
C GLY A 92 -9.22 2.05 -11.29
N PHE A 93 -9.80 2.75 -10.30
CA PHE A 93 -9.23 3.97 -9.73
C PHE A 93 -8.96 3.80 -8.23
N THR A 94 -8.00 4.56 -7.73
CA THR A 94 -7.74 4.73 -6.29
C THR A 94 -7.43 6.20 -6.04
N LEU A 95 -7.92 6.74 -4.93
CA LEU A 95 -7.57 8.08 -4.49
C LEU A 95 -6.23 8.02 -3.76
N LEU A 96 -5.31 8.92 -4.12
CA LEU A 96 -4.07 9.11 -3.39
C LEU A 96 -4.16 10.41 -2.60
N GLU A 97 -4.17 10.31 -1.29
CA GLU A 97 -4.27 11.44 -0.37
C GLU A 97 -2.99 11.55 0.46
N GLU A 98 -2.30 12.68 0.37
CA GLU A 98 -1.15 12.94 1.24
C GLU A 98 -1.64 13.14 2.69
N LEU A 99 -1.05 12.38 3.62
CA LEU A 99 -1.40 12.51 5.03
C LEU A 99 -0.65 13.68 5.66
N PRO A 100 -1.27 14.43 6.59
CA PRO A 100 -0.59 15.50 7.29
C PRO A 100 0.64 14.97 8.02
N THR A 101 1.81 15.55 7.75
CA THR A 101 2.96 15.36 8.63
C THR A 101 2.65 16.04 9.97
N PRO A 102 2.87 15.40 11.12
CA PRO A 102 2.79 16.10 12.39
C PRO A 102 3.81 17.23 12.37
N THR A 103 3.33 18.47 12.22
CA THR A 103 4.16 19.66 12.37
C THR A 103 4.73 19.61 13.78
N THR A 104 6.06 19.64 13.87
CA THR A 104 6.69 20.04 15.12
C THR A 104 6.50 21.55 15.26
N ASP A 105 5.26 22.00 15.43
CA ASP A 105 5.02 23.29 16.05
C ASP A 105 5.45 23.11 17.51
N LYS A 106 6.76 23.27 17.72
CA LYS A 106 7.27 23.63 19.03
C LYS A 106 6.52 24.91 19.36
N ILE A 107 5.51 24.80 20.21
CA ILE A 107 5.00 25.91 20.97
C ILE A 107 6.21 26.45 21.74
N SER A 108 6.89 27.42 21.15
CA SER A 108 7.87 28.24 21.82
C SER A 108 7.09 29.14 22.75
N ASN A 109 7.18 28.82 24.05
CA ASN A 109 6.91 29.64 25.24
C ASN A 109 5.81 30.70 25.17
#